data_AF-A0A517L057-F1
#
_entry.id   AF-A0A517L057-F1
#
_cell.length_a   1.000
_cell.length_b   1.000
_cell.length_c   1.000
_cell.angle_alpha   90.00
_cell.angle_beta   90.00
_cell.angle_gamma   90.00
#
_symmetry.space_group_name_H-M   'P 1'
#
loop_
_entity.id
_entity.type
_entity.pdbx_description
1 polymer ?
#
loop_
_entity_poly.entity_id
_entity_poly.type
_entity_poly.pdbx_seq_one_letter_code
_entity_poly.pdbx_strand_id
1 'polypeptide(L)'
;MKRKAAAVSPGEKHDQEPSPKSIKDDDREGEEEIDEDDVCPICQNLLYNPVITRCNHTLCESCMAHWADASITSQMTIVGLEDEAPILLPHEIETRCPMCRSSTTASVDGSRASKLASQYPSTYHARKADEQMIDESQAVETLTLYIGNTHNHIRNEDTESKNKHEWKFFIRTSRNDLIEEVQIFLHPTFRNPRIIQQWPPFEVRRLGWGTFDIYANVILKVGYSWLSSEAEDANDGGEKGLLPLKWLLVFDGQGSQGRCRLKVKKEKEGQEAEIAAQREEVRRLWNRQRERDPDYVQPAD
;
A
#
# COMPACT_ATOMS: atom_id res chain seq x y z
N MET A 1 -32.39 109.65 0.74
CA MET A 1 -33.00 109.66 2.10
C MET A 1 -32.89 108.25 2.69
N LYS A 2 -32.41 108.15 3.95
CA LYS A 2 -32.27 106.97 4.83
C LYS A 2 -31.18 105.94 4.40
N ARG A 3 -29.97 105.99 5.00
CA ARG A 3 -29.47 105.32 6.25
C ARG A 3 -29.38 103.79 6.08
N LYS A 4 -28.35 103.02 6.46
CA LYS A 4 -27.24 103.10 7.44
C LYS A 4 -26.32 101.86 7.17
N ALA A 5 -24.99 101.97 7.27
CA ALA A 5 -24.11 101.46 8.35
C ALA A 5 -23.50 100.06 8.14
N ALA A 6 -22.22 99.96 8.50
CA ALA A 6 -21.34 98.80 8.48
C ALA A 6 -21.43 97.93 9.76
N ALA A 7 -21.02 96.66 9.66
CA ALA A 7 -20.13 95.89 10.57
C ALA A 7 -20.51 94.39 10.74
N VAL A 8 -19.57 93.53 10.34
CA VAL A 8 -19.02 92.29 10.96
C VAL A 8 -19.93 91.31 11.71
N SER A 9 -19.95 90.04 11.26
CA SER A 9 -19.69 88.75 11.97
C SER A 9 -20.33 87.57 11.20
N PRO A 10 -20.20 86.29 11.63
CA PRO A 10 -19.06 85.39 11.44
C PRO A 10 -19.40 84.17 10.56
N GLY A 11 -18.39 83.58 9.92
CA GLY A 11 -18.55 82.36 9.12
C GLY A 11 -18.75 81.12 9.99
N GLU A 12 -19.91 80.47 9.83
CA GLU A 12 -20.26 79.18 10.43
C GLU A 12 -19.58 78.02 9.70
N LYS A 13 -19.19 77.03 10.51
CA LYS A 13 -18.54 75.77 10.15
C LYS A 13 -19.61 74.72 9.85
N HIS A 14 -19.38 73.88 8.84
CA HIS A 14 -20.01 72.56 8.77
C HIS A 14 -19.04 71.55 8.13
N ASP A 15 -18.44 70.74 9.01
CA ASP A 15 -18.14 69.31 8.93
C ASP A 15 -17.53 68.75 7.63
N GLN A 16 -16.19 68.68 7.62
CA GLN A 16 -15.44 67.75 6.77
C GLN A 16 -15.41 66.37 7.43
N GLU A 17 -15.99 65.38 6.76
CA GLU A 17 -15.80 63.96 7.04
C GLU A 17 -14.31 63.58 7.06
N PRO A 18 -13.85 62.73 7.99
CA PRO A 18 -12.47 62.28 8.00
C PRO A 18 -12.22 61.31 6.84
N SER A 19 -11.22 61.65 6.02
CA SER A 19 -10.64 60.81 4.97
C SER A 19 -10.37 59.38 5.47
N PRO A 20 -10.69 58.34 4.68
CA PRO A 20 -10.34 56.97 5.03
C PRO A 20 -8.81 56.85 5.02
N LYS A 21 -8.26 56.57 6.20
CA LYS A 21 -6.85 56.17 6.36
C LYS A 21 -6.63 54.93 5.52
N SER A 22 -5.74 55.06 4.55
CA SER A 22 -5.25 53.97 3.71
C SER A 22 -4.70 52.88 4.64
N ILE A 23 -5.45 51.81 4.78
CA ILE A 23 -4.94 50.53 5.26
C ILE A 23 -3.91 50.14 4.20
N LYS A 24 -2.65 50.02 4.61
CA LYS A 24 -1.61 49.46 3.75
C LYS A 24 -1.86 47.97 3.73
N ASP A 25 -2.56 47.51 2.70
CA ASP A 25 -2.55 46.12 2.30
C ASP A 25 -1.13 45.81 1.81
N ASP A 26 -0.34 45.20 2.70
CA ASP A 26 1.00 44.67 2.42
C ASP A 26 0.91 43.15 2.19
N ASP A 27 -0.09 42.71 1.42
CA ASP A 27 -0.17 41.35 0.90
C ASP A 27 0.36 41.37 -0.54
N ARG A 28 1.64 41.74 -0.70
CA ARG A 28 2.40 41.27 -1.86
C ARG A 28 2.91 39.88 -1.51
N GLU A 29 2.08 38.88 -1.80
CA GLU A 29 2.56 37.52 -2.05
C GLU A 29 3.56 37.62 -3.20
N GLY A 30 4.83 37.77 -2.86
CA GLY A 30 5.92 37.65 -3.82
C GLY A 30 5.99 36.18 -4.20
N GLU A 31 5.71 35.86 -5.46
CA GLU A 31 6.03 34.55 -6.01
C GLU A 31 7.53 34.31 -5.79
N GLU A 32 7.85 33.41 -4.85
CA GLU A 32 9.22 33.02 -4.57
C GLU A 32 9.77 32.32 -5.83
N GLU A 33 10.78 32.92 -6.48
CA GLU A 33 11.41 32.32 -7.66
C GLU A 33 12.28 31.12 -7.22
N ILE A 34 11.83 29.91 -7.57
CA ILE A 34 12.47 28.65 -7.18
C ILE A 34 13.65 28.37 -8.14
N ASP A 35 14.81 28.05 -7.58
CA ASP A 35 15.98 27.64 -8.37
C ASP A 35 15.74 26.28 -9.02
N GLU A 36 16.17 26.10 -10.27
CA GLU A 36 16.02 24.84 -11.03
C GLU A 36 16.60 23.63 -10.27
N ASP A 37 17.69 23.82 -9.51
CA ASP A 37 18.31 22.75 -8.72
C ASP A 37 17.43 22.29 -7.56
N ASP A 38 16.50 23.13 -7.09
CA ASP A 38 15.61 22.89 -5.96
C ASP A 38 14.22 22.37 -6.38
N VAL A 39 14.02 22.16 -7.68
CA VAL A 39 12.81 21.56 -8.25
C VAL A 39 12.94 20.03 -8.31
N CYS A 40 11.88 19.33 -7.93
CA CYS A 40 11.81 17.88 -8.07
C CYS A 40 11.65 17.49 -9.54
N PRO A 41 12.50 16.60 -10.09
CA PRO A 41 12.40 16.20 -11.50
C PRO A 41 11.16 15.36 -11.84
N ILE A 42 10.43 14.86 -10.84
CA ILE A 42 9.24 14.02 -11.03
C ILE A 42 7.97 14.87 -11.01
N CYS A 43 7.73 15.64 -9.94
CA CYS A 43 6.52 16.45 -9.81
C CYS A 43 6.68 17.90 -10.29
N GLN A 44 7.89 18.33 -10.65
CA GLN A 44 8.20 19.67 -11.16
C GLN A 44 7.81 20.82 -10.19
N ASN A 45 7.73 20.50 -8.90
CA ASN A 45 7.50 21.46 -7.82
C ASN A 45 8.72 21.53 -6.89
N LEU A 46 8.74 22.50 -5.97
CA LEU A 46 9.76 22.57 -4.90
C LEU A 46 9.92 21.22 -4.19
N LEU A 47 11.17 20.77 -4.04
CA LEU A 47 11.51 19.57 -3.28
C LEU A 47 10.92 19.65 -1.87
N TYR A 48 10.15 18.64 -1.50
CA TYR A 48 9.56 18.51 -0.17
C TYR A 48 9.99 17.17 0.44
N ASN A 49 10.51 17.21 1.68
CA ASN A 49 11.21 16.09 2.32
C ASN A 49 12.10 15.32 1.33
N PRO A 50 13.12 15.96 0.73
CA PRO A 50 13.94 15.32 -0.28
C PRO A 50 14.61 14.05 0.23
N VAL A 51 14.65 13.04 -0.62
CA VAL A 51 15.47 11.84 -0.45
C VAL A 51 16.59 11.85 -1.48
N ILE A 52 17.76 11.36 -1.07
CA ILE A 52 18.91 11.18 -1.94
C ILE A 52 19.13 9.69 -2.19
N THR A 53 19.31 9.34 -3.45
CA THR A 53 19.60 7.97 -3.90
C THR A 53 21.11 7.70 -3.85
N ARG A 54 21.54 6.42 -3.80
CA ARG A 54 22.98 6.05 -3.87
C ARG A 54 23.69 6.53 -5.15
N CYS A 55 22.92 6.68 -6.24
CA CYS A 55 23.40 7.27 -7.49
C CYS A 55 23.35 8.81 -7.51
N ASN A 56 23.16 9.44 -6.35
CA ASN A 56 23.23 10.88 -6.12
C ASN A 56 22.15 11.71 -6.85
N HIS A 57 20.97 11.12 -7.08
CA HIS A 57 19.79 11.87 -7.53
C HIS A 57 18.89 12.21 -6.35
N THR A 58 18.35 13.43 -6.37
CA THR A 58 17.46 13.95 -5.32
C THR A 58 16.04 14.10 -5.87
N LEU A 59 15.05 13.67 -5.08
CA LEU A 59 13.64 13.84 -5.39
C LEU A 59 12.82 13.89 -4.09
N CYS A 60 11.54 14.27 -4.14
CA CYS A 60 10.67 14.21 -2.97
C CYS A 60 10.56 12.76 -2.45
N GLU A 61 10.46 12.58 -1.14
CA GLU A 61 10.19 11.29 -0.50
C GLU A 61 8.97 10.61 -1.11
N SER A 62 7.85 11.34 -1.23
CA SER A 62 6.62 10.84 -1.83
C SER A 62 6.83 10.42 -3.29
N CYS A 63 7.50 11.23 -4.11
CA CYS A 63 7.79 10.88 -5.50
C CYS A 63 8.64 9.60 -5.63
N MET A 64 9.62 9.41 -4.73
CA MET A 64 10.44 8.20 -4.72
C MET A 64 9.62 6.99 -4.30
N ALA A 65 8.76 7.14 -3.30
CA ALA A 65 7.85 6.09 -2.87
C ALA A 65 6.92 5.68 -4.02
N HIS A 66 6.22 6.62 -4.68
CA HIS A 66 5.35 6.31 -5.81
C HIS A 66 6.11 5.64 -6.98
N TRP A 67 7.34 6.06 -7.26
CA TRP A 67 8.16 5.43 -8.30
C TRP A 67 8.62 4.01 -7.91
N ALA A 68 9.06 3.85 -6.67
CA ALA A 68 9.37 2.54 -6.10
C ALA A 68 8.16 1.61 -6.27
N ASP A 69 6.94 2.11 -6.06
CA ASP A 69 5.69 1.34 -6.19
C ASP A 69 5.46 0.83 -7.60
N ALA A 70 5.63 1.70 -8.60
CA ALA A 70 5.53 1.32 -10.01
C ALA A 70 6.65 0.36 -10.43
N SER A 71 7.82 0.44 -9.78
CA SER A 71 8.94 -0.46 -10.07
C SER A 71 8.83 -1.83 -9.37
N ILE A 72 8.03 -1.95 -8.30
CA ILE A 72 7.90 -3.17 -7.48
C ILE A 72 6.73 -4.07 -7.95
N THR A 73 5.68 -3.47 -8.53
CA THR A 73 4.37 -4.09 -8.81
C THR A 73 4.34 -5.19 -9.88
N SER A 74 5.48 -5.73 -10.35
CA SER A 74 5.43 -6.69 -11.48
C SER A 74 6.40 -7.86 -11.45
N GLN A 75 7.16 -8.12 -10.38
CA GLN A 75 8.16 -9.21 -10.42
C GLN A 75 8.12 -10.09 -9.17
N MET A 76 7.47 -11.25 -9.31
CA MET A 76 7.70 -12.39 -8.45
C MET A 76 9.17 -12.81 -8.58
N THR A 77 9.88 -12.88 -7.46
CA THR A 77 11.31 -13.26 -7.41
C THR A 77 11.45 -14.63 -6.77
N ILE A 78 12.16 -15.57 -7.41
CA ILE A 78 12.42 -16.89 -6.81
C ILE A 78 13.43 -16.71 -5.67
N VAL A 79 13.10 -17.22 -4.48
CA VAL A 79 13.89 -17.07 -3.25
C VAL A 79 14.05 -18.43 -2.54
N GLY A 80 14.96 -18.52 -1.56
CA GLY A 80 15.21 -19.76 -0.83
C GLY A 80 14.06 -20.10 0.12
N LEU A 81 13.80 -21.38 0.40
CA LEU A 81 12.69 -21.82 1.27
C LEU A 81 12.81 -21.35 2.74
N GLU A 82 14.01 -20.96 3.15
CA GLU A 82 14.35 -20.42 4.48
C GLU A 82 14.13 -18.91 4.62
N ASP A 83 13.85 -18.21 3.50
CA ASP A 83 13.50 -16.79 3.54
C ASP A 83 12.09 -16.62 4.13
N GLU A 84 12.03 -16.09 5.36
CA GLU A 84 10.77 -15.68 6.00
C GLU A 84 10.30 -14.33 5.44
N ALA A 85 9.02 -13.99 5.66
CA ALA A 85 8.44 -12.72 5.25
C ALA A 85 8.82 -11.63 6.27
N PRO A 86 9.87 -10.82 6.03
CA PRO A 86 10.23 -9.79 6.97
C PRO A 86 9.21 -8.65 6.82
N ILE A 87 8.85 -8.03 7.94
CA ILE A 87 8.20 -6.71 7.90
C ILE A 87 9.32 -5.73 7.53
N LEU A 88 9.60 -5.59 6.23
CA LEU A 88 10.62 -4.65 5.77
C LEU A 88 10.08 -3.23 5.91
N LEU A 89 10.90 -2.36 6.51
CA LEU A 89 10.59 -0.94 6.58
C LEU A 89 10.71 -0.34 5.17
N PRO A 90 9.90 0.69 4.82
CA PRO A 90 9.88 1.29 3.48
C PRO A 90 11.24 1.72 2.91
N HIS A 91 12.21 2.01 3.78
CA HIS A 91 13.54 2.53 3.44
C HIS A 91 14.56 1.46 2.98
N GLU A 92 14.27 0.17 3.16
CA GLU A 92 15.18 -0.94 2.81
C GLU A 92 14.90 -1.53 1.42
N ILE A 93 14.00 -0.90 0.67
CA ILE A 93 13.52 -1.42 -0.60
C ILE A 93 14.48 -0.99 -1.72
N GLU A 94 15.31 -1.92 -2.19
CA GLU A 94 16.07 -1.73 -3.44
C GLU A 94 15.12 -1.59 -4.63
N THR A 95 15.18 -0.44 -5.32
CA THR A 95 14.35 -0.14 -6.51
C THR A 95 15.20 0.51 -7.60
N ARG A 96 14.63 0.63 -8.82
CA ARG A 96 15.31 1.35 -9.91
C ARG A 96 15.17 2.85 -9.70
N CYS A 97 16.25 3.60 -9.77
CA CYS A 97 16.22 5.07 -9.73
C CYS A 97 15.38 5.63 -10.91
N PRO A 98 14.49 6.61 -10.70
CA PRO A 98 13.72 7.21 -11.79
C PRO A 98 14.59 7.99 -12.80
N MET A 99 15.71 8.53 -12.32
CA MET A 99 16.58 9.38 -13.14
C MET A 99 17.56 8.58 -14.01
N CYS A 100 18.16 7.53 -13.44
CA CYS A 100 19.22 6.77 -14.11
C CYS A 100 18.96 5.26 -14.22
N ARG A 101 17.80 4.78 -13.76
CA ARG A 101 17.36 3.36 -13.81
C ARG A 101 18.26 2.34 -13.10
N SER A 102 19.31 2.80 -12.41
CA SER A 102 20.22 1.96 -11.63
C SER A 102 19.54 1.49 -10.34
N SER A 103 19.82 0.26 -9.91
CA SER A 103 19.36 -0.25 -8.61
C SER A 103 19.92 0.61 -7.48
N THR A 104 19.05 1.09 -6.60
CA THR A 104 19.40 2.05 -5.57
C THR A 104 18.50 1.93 -4.35
N THR A 105 18.95 2.49 -3.23
CA THR A 105 18.13 2.80 -2.05
C THR A 105 18.09 4.31 -1.90
N ALA A 106 17.06 4.83 -1.23
CA ALA A 106 16.92 6.26 -0.95
C ALA A 106 17.01 6.52 0.56
N SER A 107 17.68 7.59 0.94
CA SER A 107 17.77 8.06 2.33
C SER A 107 17.30 9.51 2.43
N VAL A 108 16.59 9.84 3.50
CA VAL A 108 16.10 11.21 3.75
C VAL A 108 17.27 12.19 3.87
N ASP A 109 17.19 13.30 3.13
CA ASP A 109 18.13 14.42 3.20
C ASP A 109 17.50 15.57 4.00
N GLY A 110 17.57 15.44 5.33
CA GLY A 110 17.04 16.46 6.25
C GLY A 110 17.79 17.79 6.19
N SER A 111 19.05 17.78 5.74
CA SER A 111 19.86 19.00 5.60
C SER A 111 19.31 19.88 4.48
N ARG A 112 19.01 19.25 3.33
CA ARG A 112 18.41 19.93 2.19
C ARG A 112 16.98 20.36 2.48
N ALA A 113 16.18 19.53 3.16
CA ALA A 113 14.84 19.91 3.62
C ALA A 113 14.85 21.22 4.46
N SER A 114 15.78 21.31 5.41
CA SER A 114 15.91 22.48 6.29
C SER A 114 16.34 23.74 5.52
N LYS A 115 17.23 23.59 4.54
CA LYS A 115 17.64 24.68 3.66
C LYS A 115 16.46 25.20 2.84
N LEU A 116 15.72 24.30 2.19
CA LEU A 116 14.57 24.64 1.36
C LEU A 116 13.46 25.33 2.15
N ALA A 117 13.15 24.83 3.36
CA ALA A 117 12.17 25.45 4.24
C ALA A 117 12.56 26.87 4.71
N SER A 118 13.86 27.15 4.81
CA SER A 118 14.37 28.48 5.20
C SER A 118 14.43 29.43 4.01
N GLN A 119 14.74 28.92 2.82
CA GLN A 119 14.92 29.70 1.59
C GLN A 119 13.58 30.00 0.88
N TYR A 120 12.62 29.10 0.98
CA TYR A 120 11.31 29.16 0.30
C TYR A 120 10.16 28.88 1.28
N PRO A 121 9.97 29.69 2.34
CA PRO A 121 9.06 29.38 3.43
C PRO A 121 7.59 29.25 2.99
N SER A 122 7.14 30.11 2.08
CA SER A 122 5.74 30.14 1.64
C SER A 122 5.43 28.92 0.76
N THR A 123 6.31 28.66 -0.21
CA THR A 123 6.19 27.51 -1.10
C THR A 123 6.33 26.19 -0.35
N TYR A 124 7.27 26.09 0.60
CA TYR A 124 7.47 24.87 1.39
C TYR A 124 6.25 24.57 2.30
N HIS A 125 5.61 25.62 2.84
CA HIS A 125 4.37 25.46 3.60
C HIS A 125 3.21 24.97 2.72
N ALA A 126 3.06 25.52 1.51
CA ALA A 126 2.06 25.04 0.55
C ALA A 126 2.29 23.56 0.20
N ARG A 127 3.53 23.16 -0.09
CA ARG A 127 3.90 21.76 -0.35
C ARG A 127 3.55 20.84 0.83
N LYS A 128 3.74 21.30 2.07
CA LYS A 128 3.34 20.53 3.26
C LYS A 128 1.83 20.26 3.29
N ALA A 129 1.01 21.26 2.98
CA ALA A 129 -0.44 21.10 2.95
C ALA A 129 -0.87 20.11 1.85
N ASP A 130 -0.28 20.22 0.65
CA ASP A 130 -0.55 19.31 -0.46
C ASP A 130 -0.26 17.84 -0.09
N GLU A 131 0.90 17.58 0.52
CA GLU A 131 1.34 16.24 0.88
C GLU A 131 0.48 15.65 2.01
N GLN A 132 0.03 16.48 2.97
CA GLN A 132 -0.92 16.04 4.01
C GLN A 132 -2.27 15.62 3.43
N MET A 133 -2.79 16.35 2.44
CA MET A 133 -4.03 15.95 1.76
C MET A 133 -3.87 14.66 0.95
N ILE A 134 -2.70 14.43 0.35
CA ILE A 134 -2.40 13.21 -0.40
C ILE A 134 -2.30 12.00 0.54
N ASP A 135 -1.54 12.09 1.63
CA ASP A 135 -1.35 11.01 2.60
C ASP A 135 -2.68 10.55 3.22
N GLU A 136 -3.54 11.50 3.61
CA GLU A 136 -4.89 11.21 4.10
C GLU A 136 -5.81 10.55 3.06
N SER A 137 -5.49 10.67 1.77
CA SER A 137 -6.28 10.08 0.68
C SER A 137 -5.76 8.71 0.21
N GLN A 138 -4.52 8.37 0.55
CA GLN A 138 -3.80 7.20 0.04
C GLN A 138 -3.03 6.46 1.14
N ALA A 139 -3.73 6.02 2.20
CA ALA A 139 -3.16 5.08 3.17
C ALA A 139 -2.82 3.75 2.46
N VAL A 140 -1.60 3.66 1.93
CA VAL A 140 -1.08 2.52 1.17
C VAL A 140 -0.11 1.75 2.05
N GLU A 141 -0.45 0.49 2.31
CA GLU A 141 0.33 -0.43 3.11
C GLU A 141 1.07 -1.42 2.20
N THR A 142 2.26 -1.87 2.63
CA THR A 142 3.03 -2.88 1.91
C THR A 142 2.76 -4.25 2.50
N LEU A 143 2.53 -5.24 1.63
CA LEU A 143 2.34 -6.64 1.98
C LEU A 143 3.33 -7.51 1.21
N THR A 144 4.23 -8.17 1.92
CA THR A 144 5.07 -9.22 1.32
C THR A 144 4.33 -10.57 1.38
N LEU A 145 4.25 -11.24 0.23
CA LEU A 145 3.64 -12.55 0.03
C LEU A 145 4.66 -13.53 -0.51
N TYR A 146 4.64 -14.75 -0.01
CA TYR A 146 5.40 -15.89 -0.52
C TYR A 146 4.44 -16.94 -1.00
N ILE A 147 4.67 -17.46 -2.19
CA ILE A 147 3.93 -18.57 -2.78
C ILE A 147 4.93 -19.63 -3.17
N GLY A 148 4.68 -20.87 -2.80
CA GLY A 148 5.67 -21.92 -2.99
C GLY A 148 5.14 -23.31 -2.72
N ASN A 149 6.03 -24.28 -2.88
CA ASN A 149 5.78 -25.62 -2.45
C ASN A 149 7.02 -26.25 -1.80
N THR A 150 6.81 -27.09 -0.79
CA THR A 150 7.82 -28.04 -0.32
C THR A 150 7.53 -29.42 -0.91
N HIS A 151 8.54 -30.26 -0.98
CA HIS A 151 8.47 -31.59 -1.56
C HIS A 151 9.34 -32.59 -0.77
N ASN A 152 8.78 -33.77 -0.53
CA ASN A 152 9.48 -34.94 -0.01
C ASN A 152 9.14 -36.17 -0.87
N HIS A 153 10.16 -36.96 -1.20
CA HIS A 153 9.97 -38.22 -1.92
C HIS A 153 9.62 -39.35 -0.96
N ILE A 154 8.45 -39.95 -1.11
CA ILE A 154 8.02 -41.11 -0.33
C ILE A 154 8.44 -42.40 -1.04
N ARG A 155 9.12 -43.28 -0.31
CA ARG A 155 9.33 -44.67 -0.74
C ARG A 155 8.08 -45.47 -0.41
N ASN A 156 7.22 -45.68 -1.40
CA ASN A 156 6.12 -46.63 -1.26
C ASN A 156 6.67 -48.07 -1.37
N GLU A 157 6.28 -48.93 -0.42
CA GLU A 157 6.50 -50.38 -0.50
C GLU A 157 5.62 -51.02 -1.58
N ASP A 158 4.47 -50.41 -1.87
CA ASP A 158 3.60 -50.79 -2.99
C ASP A 158 4.15 -50.31 -4.34
N THR A 159 4.74 -51.24 -5.10
CA THR A 159 5.32 -51.02 -6.43
C THR A 159 4.36 -50.45 -7.47
N GLU A 160 3.04 -50.52 -7.25
CA GLU A 160 2.01 -50.07 -8.20
C GLU A 160 1.60 -48.59 -8.04
N SER A 161 1.84 -47.98 -6.87
CA SER A 161 1.43 -46.59 -6.63
C SER A 161 2.34 -45.60 -7.35
N LYS A 162 1.77 -44.83 -8.28
CA LYS A 162 2.47 -43.73 -8.98
C LYS A 162 2.68 -42.50 -8.10
N ASN A 163 1.99 -42.42 -6.96
CA ASN A 163 2.03 -41.28 -6.03
C ASN A 163 3.26 -41.37 -5.12
N LYS A 164 4.39 -40.87 -5.61
CA LYS A 164 5.70 -40.95 -4.93
C LYS A 164 6.16 -39.61 -4.34
N HIS A 165 5.44 -38.53 -4.63
CA HIS A 165 5.78 -37.18 -4.20
C HIS A 165 4.76 -36.70 -3.18
N GLU A 166 5.18 -36.54 -1.94
CA GLU A 166 4.44 -35.75 -0.97
C GLU A 166 4.84 -34.30 -1.15
N TRP A 167 3.85 -33.46 -1.39
CA TRP A 167 4.07 -32.05 -1.62
C TRP A 167 3.14 -31.22 -0.77
N LYS A 168 3.63 -30.03 -0.39
CA LYS A 168 2.89 -29.03 0.34
C LYS A 168 2.95 -27.72 -0.39
N PHE A 169 1.83 -27.28 -0.96
CA PHE A 169 1.70 -25.93 -1.47
C PHE A 169 1.36 -24.98 -0.31
N PHE A 170 1.89 -23.77 -0.33
CA PHE A 170 1.64 -22.76 0.70
C PHE A 170 1.61 -21.35 0.13
N ILE A 171 0.81 -20.51 0.78
CA ILE A 171 0.90 -19.05 0.70
C ILE A 171 1.20 -18.52 2.10
N ARG A 172 2.24 -17.70 2.24
CA ARG A 172 2.58 -17.01 3.49
C ARG A 172 2.54 -15.52 3.25
N THR A 173 1.98 -14.78 4.20
CA THR A 173 1.91 -13.32 4.10
C THR A 173 2.51 -12.70 5.35
N SER A 174 3.13 -11.53 5.18
CA SER A 174 3.61 -10.69 6.30
C SER A 174 2.47 -10.08 7.13
N ARG A 175 1.27 -9.99 6.54
CA ARG A 175 0.08 -9.29 7.05
C ARG A 175 -1.17 -10.17 6.92
N ASN A 176 -1.25 -11.21 7.74
CA ASN A 176 -2.42 -12.12 7.73
C ASN A 176 -3.72 -11.42 8.18
N ASP A 177 -3.61 -10.31 8.92
CA ASP A 177 -4.71 -9.48 9.36
C ASP A 177 -5.48 -8.81 8.22
N LEU A 178 -4.86 -8.66 7.04
CA LEU A 178 -5.48 -8.10 5.85
C LEU A 178 -6.20 -9.12 4.97
N ILE A 179 -5.90 -10.41 5.14
CA ILE A 179 -6.42 -11.47 4.28
C ILE A 179 -7.78 -11.94 4.81
N GLU A 180 -8.78 -11.96 3.93
CA GLU A 180 -10.09 -12.56 4.22
C GLU A 180 -10.05 -14.07 4.01
N GLU A 181 -9.58 -14.50 2.84
CA GLU A 181 -9.40 -15.91 2.54
C GLU A 181 -8.42 -16.14 1.38
N VAL A 182 -7.93 -17.37 1.31
CA VAL A 182 -7.16 -17.88 0.18
C VAL A 182 -7.93 -19.04 -0.45
N GLN A 183 -8.23 -18.92 -1.75
CA GLN A 183 -8.86 -19.97 -2.53
C GLN A 183 -7.80 -20.68 -3.37
N ILE A 184 -7.56 -21.96 -3.13
CA ILE A 184 -6.56 -22.77 -3.83
C ILE A 184 -7.28 -23.71 -4.80
N PHE A 185 -6.85 -23.69 -6.06
CA PHE A 185 -7.39 -24.50 -7.14
C PHE A 185 -6.34 -25.51 -7.61
N LEU A 186 -6.57 -26.77 -7.22
CA LEU A 186 -5.82 -27.94 -7.66
C LEU A 186 -6.36 -28.46 -9.00
N HIS A 187 -5.58 -29.31 -9.66
CA HIS A 187 -6.01 -29.98 -10.88
C HIS A 187 -7.31 -30.80 -10.65
N PRO A 188 -8.25 -30.86 -11.61
CA PRO A 188 -9.54 -31.54 -11.43
C PRO A 188 -9.47 -33.03 -11.06
N THR A 189 -8.34 -33.69 -11.29
CA THR A 189 -8.13 -35.10 -10.90
C THR A 189 -8.01 -35.31 -9.39
N PHE A 190 -7.80 -34.25 -8.62
CA PHE A 190 -7.74 -34.34 -7.16
C PHE A 190 -9.16 -34.37 -6.57
N ARG A 191 -9.33 -35.17 -5.50
CA ARG A 191 -10.54 -35.05 -4.67
C ARG A 191 -10.53 -33.69 -3.98
N ASN A 192 -11.68 -33.00 -4.05
CA ASN A 192 -11.85 -31.63 -3.58
C ASN A 192 -10.79 -30.69 -4.19
N PRO A 193 -10.88 -30.42 -5.51
CA PRO A 193 -9.87 -29.64 -6.22
C PRO A 193 -9.92 -28.16 -5.85
N ARG A 194 -11.04 -27.67 -5.28
CA ARG A 194 -11.15 -26.30 -4.74
C ARG A 194 -11.07 -26.36 -3.21
N ILE A 195 -10.13 -25.61 -2.65
CA ILE A 195 -9.90 -25.52 -1.21
C ILE A 195 -9.99 -24.04 -0.83
N ILE A 196 -10.76 -23.73 0.20
CA ILE A 196 -10.92 -22.36 0.70
C ILE A 196 -10.40 -22.33 2.13
N GLN A 197 -9.48 -21.42 2.41
CA GLN A 197 -8.87 -21.25 3.73
C GLN A 197 -9.01 -19.81 4.18
N GLN A 198 -9.80 -19.62 5.24
CA GLN A 198 -10.06 -18.30 5.84
C GLN A 198 -9.02 -17.94 6.92
N TRP A 199 -8.21 -18.89 7.36
CA TRP A 199 -7.26 -18.72 8.45
C TRP A 199 -5.89 -19.30 8.08
N PRO A 200 -4.79 -18.66 8.51
CA PRO A 200 -3.46 -19.23 8.35
C PRO A 200 -3.28 -20.50 9.20
N PRO A 201 -2.37 -21.42 8.83
CA PRO A 201 -1.47 -21.35 7.67
C PRO A 201 -2.19 -21.73 6.36
N PHE A 202 -2.08 -20.87 5.33
CA PHE A 202 -2.74 -21.09 4.04
C PHE A 202 -2.00 -22.16 3.20
N GLU A 203 -2.09 -23.43 3.61
CA GLU A 203 -1.36 -24.53 3.02
C GLU A 203 -2.21 -25.78 2.73
N VAL A 204 -1.80 -26.54 1.70
CA VAL A 204 -2.41 -27.83 1.35
C VAL A 204 -1.34 -28.88 1.11
N ARG A 205 -1.54 -30.06 1.69
CA ARG A 205 -0.73 -31.26 1.47
C ARG A 205 -1.47 -32.30 0.64
N ARG A 206 -0.79 -32.90 -0.32
CA ARG A 206 -1.31 -34.00 -1.14
C ARG A 206 -0.16 -34.88 -1.66
N LEU A 207 -0.52 -36.04 -2.19
CA LEU A 207 0.38 -36.90 -2.95
C LEU A 207 0.20 -36.66 -4.45
N GLY A 208 1.30 -36.71 -5.19
CA GLY A 208 1.30 -36.54 -6.64
C GLY A 208 2.36 -37.37 -7.33
N TRP A 209 2.30 -37.37 -8.66
CA TRP A 209 3.18 -38.13 -9.55
C TRP A 209 3.88 -37.27 -10.61
N GLY A 210 3.47 -36.00 -10.77
CA GLY A 210 4.03 -35.06 -11.74
C GLY A 210 3.82 -33.60 -11.33
N THR A 211 4.53 -32.69 -12.00
CA THR A 211 4.45 -31.24 -11.82
C THR A 211 3.21 -30.66 -12.48
N PHE A 212 2.59 -29.65 -11.88
CA PHE A 212 1.43 -28.97 -12.46
C PHE A 212 1.27 -27.56 -11.89
N ASP A 213 0.51 -26.73 -12.60
CA ASP A 213 0.17 -25.38 -12.14
C ASP A 213 -0.91 -25.44 -11.05
N ILE A 214 -0.67 -24.73 -9.95
CA ILE A 214 -1.67 -24.41 -8.94
C ILE A 214 -2.05 -22.95 -9.11
N TYR A 215 -3.34 -22.69 -9.17
CA TYR A 215 -3.89 -21.34 -9.12
C TYR A 215 -4.37 -21.05 -7.72
N ALA A 216 -4.15 -19.83 -7.24
CA ALA A 216 -4.64 -19.40 -5.95
C ALA A 216 -5.12 -17.95 -6.00
N ASN A 217 -6.28 -17.68 -5.43
CA ASN A 217 -6.79 -16.32 -5.27
C ASN A 217 -6.58 -15.89 -3.83
N VAL A 218 -5.95 -14.73 -3.65
CA VAL A 218 -5.75 -14.12 -2.33
C VAL A 218 -6.72 -12.95 -2.21
N ILE A 219 -7.68 -13.08 -1.31
CA ILE A 219 -8.79 -12.13 -1.15
C ILE A 219 -8.54 -11.29 0.09
N LEU A 220 -8.57 -9.97 -0.07
CA LEU A 220 -8.44 -9.03 1.04
C LEU A 220 -9.76 -8.90 1.79
N LYS A 221 -9.66 -8.46 3.05
CA LYS A 221 -10.84 -8.03 3.80
C LYS A 221 -11.47 -6.82 3.15
N VAL A 222 -12.80 -6.73 3.26
CA VAL A 222 -13.58 -5.54 2.90
C VAL A 222 -12.93 -4.28 3.50
N GLY A 223 -12.86 -3.21 2.70
CA GLY A 223 -12.16 -1.97 3.06
C GLY A 223 -10.70 -1.94 2.61
N TYR A 224 -10.21 -2.99 1.95
CA TYR A 224 -8.88 -3.03 1.36
C TYR A 224 -8.91 -3.45 -0.11
N SER A 225 -8.09 -2.81 -0.93
CA SER A 225 -7.93 -3.14 -2.34
C SER A 225 -6.47 -3.30 -2.74
N TRP A 226 -6.20 -4.25 -3.64
CA TRP A 226 -4.86 -4.46 -4.19
C TRP A 226 -4.51 -3.34 -5.18
N LEU A 227 -3.29 -2.81 -5.09
CA LEU A 227 -2.76 -1.89 -6.11
C LEU A 227 -2.09 -2.60 -7.29
N SER A 228 -2.07 -3.93 -7.30
CA SER A 228 -1.55 -4.70 -8.43
C SER A 228 -2.38 -4.46 -9.70
N SER A 229 -1.72 -4.44 -10.86
CA SER A 229 -2.40 -4.45 -12.17
C SER A 229 -3.06 -5.79 -12.48
N GLU A 230 -2.62 -6.86 -11.81
CA GLU A 230 -3.14 -8.22 -11.96
C GLU A 230 -4.35 -8.49 -11.05
N ALA A 231 -4.70 -7.53 -10.17
CA ALA A 231 -5.83 -7.67 -9.27
C ALA A 231 -7.17 -7.55 -10.01
N GLU A 232 -8.15 -8.31 -9.54
CA GLU A 232 -9.50 -8.41 -10.06
C GLU A 232 -10.51 -8.06 -8.95
N ASP A 233 -11.74 -7.75 -9.34
CA ASP A 233 -12.82 -7.47 -8.40
C ASP A 233 -13.21 -8.74 -7.64
N ALA A 234 -13.40 -8.60 -6.33
CA ALA A 234 -13.86 -9.69 -5.50
C ALA A 234 -15.37 -9.93 -5.73
N ASN A 235 -15.81 -11.18 -5.52
CA ASN A 235 -17.20 -11.58 -5.76
C ASN A 235 -18.22 -10.85 -4.89
N ASP A 236 -17.78 -10.25 -3.78
CA ASP A 236 -18.58 -9.42 -2.88
C ASP A 236 -18.71 -7.96 -3.35
N GLY A 237 -18.12 -7.61 -4.49
CA GLY A 237 -18.17 -6.28 -5.09
C GLY A 237 -17.02 -5.36 -4.67
N GLY A 238 -16.02 -5.86 -3.94
CA GLY A 238 -14.81 -5.10 -3.64
C GLY A 238 -13.93 -4.89 -4.89
N GLU A 239 -13.75 -3.64 -5.32
CA GLU A 239 -12.89 -3.29 -6.45
C GLU A 239 -11.46 -3.75 -6.17
N LYS A 240 -10.86 -4.53 -7.08
CA LYS A 240 -9.51 -5.09 -6.89
C LYS A 240 -9.30 -5.81 -5.54
N GLY A 241 -10.33 -6.41 -4.96
CA GLY A 241 -10.24 -7.15 -3.70
C GLY A 241 -9.54 -8.51 -3.82
N LEU A 242 -9.35 -9.01 -5.05
CA LEU A 242 -8.83 -10.34 -5.35
C LEU A 242 -7.51 -10.25 -6.12
N LEU A 243 -6.49 -11.01 -5.68
CA LEU A 243 -5.24 -11.16 -6.42
C LEU A 243 -5.09 -12.62 -6.89
N PRO A 244 -5.16 -12.89 -8.21
CA PRO A 244 -4.90 -14.20 -8.76
C PRO A 244 -3.39 -14.46 -8.83
N LEU A 245 -2.98 -15.62 -8.34
CA LEU A 245 -1.60 -16.09 -8.37
C LEU A 245 -1.52 -17.45 -9.06
N LYS A 246 -0.43 -17.65 -9.79
CA LYS A 246 -0.10 -18.90 -10.45
C LYS A 246 1.25 -19.39 -9.96
N TRP A 247 1.32 -20.65 -9.55
CA TRP A 247 2.56 -21.30 -9.15
C TRP A 247 2.75 -22.63 -9.85
N LEU A 248 3.91 -22.83 -10.46
CA LEU A 248 4.30 -24.13 -10.99
C LEU A 248 4.86 -24.98 -9.86
N LEU A 249 4.14 -26.05 -9.52
CA LEU A 249 4.60 -27.00 -8.53
C LEU A 249 5.76 -27.82 -9.11
N VAL A 250 6.97 -27.62 -8.58
CA VAL A 250 8.18 -28.37 -8.95
C VAL A 250 8.59 -29.33 -7.83
N PHE A 251 9.09 -30.50 -8.20
CA PHE A 251 9.55 -31.54 -7.26
C PHE A 251 11.08 -31.62 -7.14
N ASP A 252 11.78 -30.59 -7.60
CA ASP A 252 13.24 -30.55 -7.54
C ASP A 252 13.69 -30.22 -6.11
N GLY A 253 14.63 -31.02 -5.58
CA GLY A 253 15.13 -30.85 -4.22
C GLY A 253 14.02 -30.92 -3.15
N GLN A 254 14.05 -29.96 -2.22
CA GLN A 254 13.04 -29.81 -1.16
C GLN A 254 11.83 -28.94 -1.58
N GLY A 255 11.79 -28.47 -2.83
CA GLY A 255 10.80 -27.53 -3.35
C GLY A 255 11.37 -26.13 -3.59
N SER A 256 10.50 -25.16 -3.85
CA SER A 256 10.87 -23.77 -4.17
C SER A 256 9.79 -22.79 -3.73
N GLN A 257 10.15 -21.51 -3.61
CA GLN A 257 9.18 -20.44 -3.37
C GLN A 257 9.53 -19.16 -4.12
N GLY A 258 8.50 -18.37 -4.41
CA GLY A 258 8.57 -17.05 -4.98
C GLY A 258 8.09 -16.02 -3.97
N ARG A 259 8.75 -14.86 -3.95
CA ARG A 259 8.37 -13.69 -3.16
C ARG A 259 7.79 -12.61 -4.06
N CYS A 260 6.61 -12.12 -3.68
CA CYS A 260 5.95 -10.95 -4.22
C CYS A 260 5.93 -9.84 -3.16
N ARG A 261 6.31 -8.62 -3.53
CA ARG A 261 6.07 -7.42 -2.72
C ARG A 261 4.89 -6.69 -3.34
N LEU A 262 3.82 -6.56 -2.58
CA LEU A 262 2.53 -6.06 -3.02
C LEU A 262 2.15 -4.82 -2.21
N LYS A 263 1.21 -4.05 -2.74
CA LYS A 263 0.64 -2.91 -2.05
C LYS A 263 -0.86 -3.03 -1.93
N VAL A 264 -1.36 -2.62 -0.78
CA VAL A 264 -2.76 -2.64 -0.41
C VAL A 264 -3.17 -1.23 -0.02
N LYS A 265 -4.29 -0.74 -0.53
CA LYS A 265 -4.85 0.55 -0.16
C LYS A 265 -6.00 0.33 0.84
N LYS A 266 -6.04 1.09 1.94
CA LYS A 266 -7.22 1.15 2.80
C LYS A 266 -8.24 2.11 2.19
N GLU A 267 -9.47 1.65 1.99
CA GLU A 267 -10.59 2.45 1.51
C GLU A 267 -11.23 3.21 2.68
N LYS A 268 -11.71 4.43 2.47
CA LYS A 268 -12.18 5.29 3.57
C LYS A 268 -13.45 4.73 4.22
N GLU A 269 -13.45 4.70 5.55
CA GLU A 269 -14.42 4.05 6.43
C GLU A 269 -15.88 4.47 6.23
N GLY A 270 -16.77 3.48 6.23
CA GLY A 270 -18.22 3.69 6.36
C GLY A 270 -19.01 2.48 6.85
N GLN A 271 -18.49 1.25 6.76
CA GLN A 271 -19.22 0.02 7.13
C GLN A 271 -18.37 -1.05 7.86
N GLU A 272 -17.13 -0.74 8.24
CA GLU A 272 -16.17 -1.72 8.78
C GLU A 272 -16.60 -2.29 10.15
N ALA A 273 -17.14 -1.46 11.04
CA ALA A 273 -17.48 -1.87 12.41
C ALA A 273 -18.69 -2.82 12.47
N GLU A 274 -19.70 -2.58 11.62
CA GLU A 274 -20.93 -3.37 11.60
C GLU A 274 -20.72 -4.74 10.95
N ILE A 275 -19.92 -4.78 9.87
CA ILE A 275 -19.53 -6.02 9.19
C ILE A 275 -18.58 -6.84 10.08
N ALA A 276 -17.64 -6.21 10.79
CA ALA A 276 -16.77 -6.89 11.75
C ALA A 276 -17.56 -7.49 12.93
N ALA A 277 -18.59 -6.79 13.42
CA ALA A 277 -19.46 -7.29 14.48
C ALA A 277 -20.29 -8.51 14.03
N GLN A 278 -20.88 -8.46 12.84
CA GLN A 278 -21.57 -9.61 12.25
C GLN A 278 -20.64 -10.82 12.04
N ARG A 279 -19.39 -10.59 11.65
CA ARG A 279 -18.38 -11.64 11.47
C ARG A 279 -17.96 -12.31 12.79
N GLU A 280 -17.78 -11.54 13.88
CA GLU A 280 -17.52 -12.10 15.21
C GLU A 280 -18.71 -12.92 15.74
N GLU A 281 -19.94 -12.53 15.37
CA GLU A 281 -21.13 -13.31 15.69
C GLU A 281 -21.19 -14.64 14.92
N VAL A 282 -20.89 -14.63 13.62
CA VAL A 282 -20.74 -15.87 12.82
C VAL A 282 -19.64 -16.76 13.38
N ARG A 283 -18.50 -16.20 13.80
CA ARG A 283 -17.40 -16.93 14.46
C ARG A 283 -17.85 -17.63 15.75
N ARG A 284 -18.61 -16.94 16.60
CA ARG A 284 -19.17 -17.52 17.84
C ARG A 284 -20.18 -18.61 17.55
N LEU A 285 -20.94 -18.50 16.45
CA LEU A 285 -21.88 -19.54 16.03
C LEU A 285 -21.13 -20.77 15.50
N TRP A 286 -20.10 -20.57 14.67
CA TRP A 286 -19.29 -21.66 14.12
C TRP A 286 -18.49 -22.42 15.20
N ASN A 287 -17.89 -21.72 16.17
CA ASN A 287 -17.22 -22.36 17.31
C ASN A 287 -18.20 -23.17 18.17
N ARG A 288 -19.41 -22.64 18.43
CA ARG A 288 -20.46 -23.40 19.14
C ARG A 288 -20.95 -24.62 18.36
N GLN A 289 -20.95 -24.56 17.03
CA GLN A 289 -21.32 -25.68 16.19
C GLN A 289 -20.25 -26.78 16.21
N ARG A 290 -18.96 -26.42 16.21
CA ARG A 290 -17.85 -27.36 16.43
C ARG A 290 -17.91 -28.08 17.78
N GLU A 291 -18.29 -27.38 18.84
CA GLU A 291 -18.43 -27.98 20.18
C GLU A 291 -19.65 -28.92 20.30
N ARG A 292 -20.64 -28.76 19.42
CA ARG A 292 -21.91 -29.52 19.46
C ARG A 292 -22.01 -30.63 18.42
N ASP A 293 -21.09 -30.68 17.46
CA ASP A 293 -21.08 -31.69 16.40
C ASP A 293 -20.31 -32.93 16.87
N PRO A 294 -21.00 -34.07 17.10
CA PRO A 294 -20.36 -35.30 17.60
C PRO A 294 -19.45 -35.99 16.57
N ASP A 295 -19.46 -35.57 15.30
CA ASP A 295 -18.65 -36.14 14.22
C ASP A 295 -17.40 -35.28 13.88
N TYR A 296 -17.13 -34.21 14.63
CA TYR A 296 -15.98 -33.34 14.38
C TYR A 296 -14.66 -33.99 14.84
N VAL A 297 -13.82 -34.36 13.88
CA VAL A 297 -12.46 -34.90 14.13
C VAL A 297 -11.43 -33.78 14.02
N GLN A 298 -10.71 -33.49 15.11
CA GLN A 298 -9.59 -32.55 15.09
C GLN A 298 -8.48 -33.07 14.16
N PRO A 299 -7.88 -32.22 13.29
CA PRO A 299 -6.66 -32.58 12.59
C PRO A 299 -5.56 -32.84 13.63
N ALA A 300 -4.88 -33.99 13.54
CA ALA A 300 -3.79 -34.32 14.45
C ALA A 300 -2.64 -33.29 14.33
N ASP A 301 -2.17 -32.83 15.49
CA ASP A 301 -1.08 -31.86 15.68
C ASP A 301 0.24 -32.27 15.01
#